data_AF-A8SDW4-F1
#
_entry.id   AF-A8SDW4-F1
#
_cell.length_a   1.000
_cell.length_b   1.000
_cell.length_c   1.000
_cell.angle_alpha   90.00
_cell.angle_beta   90.00
_cell.angle_gamma   90.00
#
_symmetry.space_group_name_H-M   'P 1'
#
loop_
_entity.id
_entity.type
_entity.pdbx_description
1 polymer ?
#
loop_
_entity_poly.entity_id
_entity_poly.type
_entity_poly.pdbx_seq_one_letter_code
_entity_poly.pdbx_strand_id
1 'polypeptide(L)'
;MLLILYITLLRRTPEYNEEIRYHISFLPDVKVWTGNLLNVILYIPLGGTIYNMAASIKGTAFAALLSSVLCEIIQYFTHRGVADINDVLFNLIGACAGALLFRAFRAFKKKKDLQ
;
A
#
# COMPACT_ATOMS: atom_id res chain seq x y z
N MET A 1 -7.12 0.26 8.23
CA MET A 1 -6.32 -0.86 8.79
C MET A 1 -7.19 -2.03 9.25
N LEU A 2 -8.17 -1.83 10.15
CA LEU A 2 -9.04 -2.91 10.65
C LEU A 2 -9.96 -3.55 9.58
N LEU A 3 -10.45 -2.77 8.62
CA LEU A 3 -11.32 -3.28 7.55
C LEU A 3 -10.60 -4.23 6.57
N ILE A 4 -9.32 -3.95 6.28
CA ILE A 4 -8.47 -4.80 5.44
C ILE A 4 -8.17 -6.10 6.17
N LEU A 5 -7.76 -6.01 7.45
CA LEU A 5 -7.59 -7.18 8.32
C LEU A 5 -8.87 -8.03 8.39
N TYR A 6 -10.05 -7.42 8.50
CA TYR A 6 -11.34 -8.11 8.56
C TYR A 6 -11.69 -8.85 7.25
N ILE A 7 -11.52 -8.19 6.10
CA ILE A 7 -11.79 -8.79 4.78
C ILE A 7 -10.79 -9.94 4.51
N THR A 8 -9.53 -9.79 4.92
CA THR A 8 -8.47 -10.78 4.73
C THR A 8 -8.60 -11.98 5.70
N LEU A 9 -9.06 -11.76 6.94
CA LEU A 9 -9.13 -12.80 7.98
C LEU A 9 -10.41 -13.65 7.95
N LEU A 10 -11.54 -13.14 7.48
CA LEU A 10 -12.83 -13.85 7.61
C LEU A 10 -13.44 -14.32 6.29
N ARG A 11 -12.95 -13.83 5.13
CA ARG A 11 -13.58 -14.12 3.83
C ARG A 11 -12.81 -15.09 2.93
N ARG A 12 -11.57 -15.45 3.23
CA ARG A 12 -10.77 -16.39 2.41
C ARG A 12 -10.60 -17.74 3.08
N THR A 13 -11.17 -18.76 2.46
CA THR A 13 -10.84 -20.18 2.65
C THR A 13 -9.33 -20.37 2.44
N PRO A 14 -8.65 -21.16 3.29
CA PRO A 14 -7.21 -21.37 3.18
C PRO A 14 -6.94 -22.15 1.88
N GLU A 15 -6.36 -21.48 0.89
CA GLU A 15 -5.93 -22.09 -0.36
C GLU A 15 -4.43 -22.38 -0.22
N TYR A 16 -4.09 -23.66 -0.30
CA TYR A 16 -2.80 -24.26 0.03
C TYR A 16 -1.77 -23.94 -1.06
N ASN A 17 -1.13 -22.77 -1.03
CA ASN A 17 0.01 -22.44 -1.90
C ASN A 17 0.98 -21.51 -1.16
N GLU A 18 1.99 -22.09 -0.52
CA GLU A 18 3.11 -21.39 0.14
C GLU A 18 4.16 -20.90 -0.87
N GLU A 19 3.75 -20.17 -1.90
CA GLU A 19 4.70 -19.62 -2.86
C GLU A 19 5.03 -18.16 -2.53
N ILE A 20 6.32 -17.84 -2.50
CA ILE A 20 6.79 -16.45 -2.53
C ILE A 20 7.01 -16.08 -3.99
N ARG A 21 6.27 -15.08 -4.47
CA ARG A 21 6.40 -14.59 -5.84
C ARG A 21 7.41 -13.46 -5.90
N TYR A 22 8.58 -13.79 -6.44
CA TYR A 22 9.64 -12.82 -6.74
C TYR A 22 9.57 -12.28 -8.18
N HIS A 23 8.61 -12.77 -8.99
CA HIS A 23 8.56 -12.44 -10.42
C HIS A 23 8.00 -11.03 -10.64
N ILE A 24 8.87 -10.10 -11.01
CA ILE A 24 8.49 -8.75 -11.42
C ILE A 24 8.04 -8.82 -12.88
N SER A 25 6.73 -8.93 -13.09
CA SER A 25 6.12 -8.82 -14.41
C SER A 25 5.59 -7.40 -14.61
N PHE A 26 5.99 -6.76 -15.70
CA PHE A 26 5.40 -5.49 -16.13
C PHE A 26 4.07 -5.69 -16.90
N LEU A 27 3.85 -6.88 -17.46
CA LEU A 27 2.62 -7.28 -18.16
C LEU A 27 1.99 -8.58 -17.58
N PRO A 28 1.63 -8.62 -16.28
CA PRO A 28 1.00 -9.79 -15.69
C PRO A 28 -0.46 -9.94 -16.10
N ASP A 29 -1.05 -11.08 -15.74
CA ASP A 29 -2.49 -11.31 -15.92
C ASP A 29 -3.34 -10.21 -15.26
N VAL A 30 -4.51 -9.97 -15.85
CA VAL A 30 -5.47 -8.94 -15.38
C VAL A 30 -5.77 -9.04 -13.88
N LYS A 31 -5.83 -10.27 -13.33
CA LYS A 31 -6.09 -10.52 -11.90
C LYS A 31 -4.97 -9.95 -11.00
N VAL A 32 -3.73 -10.14 -11.39
CA VAL A 32 -2.55 -9.62 -10.66
C VAL A 32 -2.49 -8.11 -10.80
N TRP A 33 -2.71 -7.58 -12.01
CA TRP A 33 -2.80 -6.14 -12.25
C TRP A 33 -3.87 -5.45 -11.41
N THR A 34 -5.07 -6.04 -11.31
CA THR A 34 -6.15 -5.48 -10.47
C THR A 34 -5.81 -5.49 -8.99
N GLY A 35 -5.07 -6.50 -8.50
CA GLY A 35 -4.58 -6.54 -7.12
C GLY A 35 -3.57 -5.42 -6.84
N ASN A 36 -2.58 -5.29 -7.71
CA ASN A 36 -1.54 -4.24 -7.62
C ASN A 36 -2.15 -2.83 -7.66
N LEU A 37 -3.16 -2.61 -8.52
CA LEU A 37 -3.87 -1.33 -8.59
C LEU A 37 -4.65 -1.03 -7.31
N LEU A 38 -5.30 -2.04 -6.73
CA LEU A 38 -6.01 -1.90 -5.46
C LEU A 38 -5.04 -1.52 -4.33
N ASN A 39 -3.86 -2.13 -4.29
CA ASN A 39 -2.78 -1.82 -3.36
C ASN A 39 -2.36 -0.34 -3.43
N VAL A 40 -2.18 0.21 -4.64
CA VAL A 40 -1.95 1.65 -4.84
C VAL A 40 -3.09 2.49 -4.25
N ILE A 41 -4.33 2.18 -4.62
CA ILE A 41 -5.51 2.95 -4.21
C ILE A 41 -5.65 2.95 -2.68
N LEU A 42 -5.39 1.83 -2.02
CA LEU A 42 -5.45 1.70 -0.57
C LEU A 42 -4.33 2.48 0.15
N TYR A 43 -3.14 2.53 -0.45
CA TYR A 43 -2.00 3.22 0.16
C TYR A 43 -2.00 4.73 -0.09
N ILE A 44 -2.77 5.27 -1.04
CA ILE A 44 -2.95 6.72 -1.23
C ILE A 44 -3.45 7.43 0.04
N PRO A 45 -4.61 7.07 0.64
CA PRO A 45 -5.08 7.73 1.85
C PRO A 45 -4.12 7.50 3.02
N LEU A 46 -3.53 6.30 3.13
CA LEU A 46 -2.54 5.99 4.16
C LEU A 46 -1.30 6.90 4.05
N GLY A 47 -0.71 7.02 2.87
CA GLY A 47 0.43 7.91 2.62
C GLY A 47 0.11 9.38 2.89
N GLY A 48 -1.08 9.84 2.51
CA GLY A 48 -1.56 11.18 2.85
C GLY A 48 -1.64 11.41 4.38
N THR A 49 -2.18 10.45 5.13
CA THR A 49 -2.27 10.53 6.60
C THR A 49 -0.89 10.54 7.27
N ILE A 50 0.01 9.64 6.86
CA ILE A 50 1.37 9.58 7.41
C ILE A 50 2.12 10.88 7.09
N TYR A 51 1.98 11.40 5.87
CA TYR A 51 2.55 12.70 5.51
C TYR A 51 1.97 13.84 6.35
N ASN A 52 0.68 13.81 6.66
CA ASN A 52 0.08 14.86 7.49
C ASN A 52 0.63 14.84 8.94
N MET A 53 0.98 13.66 9.46
CA MET A 53 1.55 13.50 10.79
C MET A 53 3.05 13.80 10.83
N ALA A 54 3.82 13.27 9.88
CA ALA A 54 5.28 13.33 9.88
C ALA A 54 5.85 14.48 9.04
N ALA A 55 5.03 15.11 8.19
CA ALA A 55 5.41 16.14 7.21
C ALA A 55 6.60 15.75 6.30
N SER A 56 6.91 14.46 6.18
CA SER A 56 8.10 13.95 5.50
C SER A 56 7.73 12.89 4.49
N ILE A 57 8.06 13.13 3.22
CA ILE A 57 7.87 12.14 2.14
C ILE A 57 8.78 10.94 2.37
N LYS A 58 10.04 11.17 2.80
CA LYS A 58 10.97 10.08 3.13
C LYS A 58 10.46 9.22 4.29
N GLY A 59 9.95 9.86 5.34
CA GLY A 59 9.33 9.17 6.48
C GLY A 59 8.09 8.37 6.06
N THR A 60 7.29 8.94 5.17
CA THR A 60 6.10 8.26 4.61
C THR A 60 6.50 7.03 3.78
N ALA A 61 7.51 7.16 2.91
CA ALA A 61 8.03 6.07 2.12
C ALA A 61 8.59 4.94 3.00
N PHE A 62 9.35 5.28 4.04
CA PHE A 62 9.89 4.29 4.98
C PHE A 62 8.77 3.55 5.74
N ALA A 63 7.78 4.27 6.25
CA ALA A 63 6.63 3.68 6.93
C ALA A 63 5.79 2.80 6.00
N ALA A 64 5.62 3.21 4.74
CA ALA A 64 4.94 2.41 3.72
C ALA A 64 5.69 1.12 3.40
N LEU A 65 7.01 1.21 3.22
CA LEU A 65 7.86 0.05 2.98
C LEU A 65 7.79 -0.95 4.15
N LEU A 66 7.96 -0.45 5.38
CA LEU A 66 7.92 -1.29 6.58
C LEU A 66 6.56 -1.95 6.76
N SER A 67 5.47 -1.18 6.68
CA SER A 67 4.11 -1.71 6.82
C SER A 67 3.76 -2.71 5.72
N SER A 68 4.21 -2.48 4.48
CA SER A 68 3.95 -3.42 3.39
C SER A 68 4.74 -4.72 3.54
N VAL A 69 6.02 -4.66 3.91
CA VAL A 69 6.81 -5.88 4.17
C VAL A 69 6.22 -6.67 5.33
N LEU A 70 5.76 -6.00 6.39
CA LEU A 70 5.06 -6.65 7.49
C LEU A 70 3.77 -7.33 7.05
N CYS A 71 3.00 -6.74 6.12
CA CYS A 71 1.81 -7.37 5.56
C CYS A 71 2.17 -8.66 4.81
N GLU A 72 3.17 -8.62 3.93
CA GLU A 72 3.63 -9.81 3.20
C GLU A 72 4.10 -10.92 4.13
N ILE A 73 4.88 -10.58 5.17
CA ILE A 73 5.34 -11.54 6.19
C ILE A 73 4.15 -12.17 6.92
N ILE A 74 3.17 -11.36 7.33
CA ILE A 74 1.95 -11.87 7.99
C ILE A 74 1.19 -12.77 7.03
N GLN A 75 1.01 -12.38 5.77
CA GLN A 75 0.30 -13.17 4.75
C GLN A 75 0.95 -14.53 4.54
N TYR A 76 2.28 -14.57 4.48
CA TYR A 76 3.07 -15.79 4.40
C TYR A 76 2.83 -16.70 5.62
N PHE A 77 3.05 -16.21 6.84
CA PHE A 77 2.89 -17.03 8.06
C PHE A 77 1.44 -17.43 8.36
N THR A 78 0.47 -16.64 7.92
CA THR A 78 -0.95 -16.94 8.13
C THR A 78 -1.56 -17.76 7.00
N HIS A 79 -0.77 -18.12 5.97
CA HIS A 79 -1.21 -18.89 4.80
C HIS A 79 -2.41 -18.24 4.10
N ARG A 80 -2.44 -16.89 4.06
CA ARG A 80 -3.56 -16.09 3.54
C ARG A 80 -3.39 -15.67 2.08
N GLY A 81 -2.28 -16.06 1.45
CA GLY A 81 -1.97 -15.78 0.06
C GLY A 81 -0.48 -15.91 -0.26
N VAL A 82 -0.15 -15.63 -1.51
CA VAL A 82 1.23 -15.55 -2.03
C VAL A 82 1.85 -14.24 -1.57
N ALA A 83 3.03 -14.30 -0.97
CA ALA A 83 3.80 -13.09 -0.69
C ALA A 83 4.38 -12.55 -2.01
N ASP A 84 4.06 -11.33 -2.40
CA ASP A 84 4.40 -10.75 -3.72
C ASP A 84 5.20 -9.45 -3.57
N ILE A 85 6.39 -9.41 -4.17
CA ILE A 85 7.22 -8.21 -4.17
C ILE A 85 6.56 -7.02 -4.89
N ASN A 86 5.67 -7.30 -5.85
CA ASN A 86 4.91 -6.25 -6.53
C ASN A 86 3.97 -5.55 -5.55
N ASP A 87 3.39 -6.26 -4.58
CA ASP A 87 2.52 -5.64 -3.58
C ASP A 87 3.28 -4.60 -2.76
N VAL A 88 4.52 -4.91 -2.37
CA VAL A 88 5.42 -3.95 -1.69
C VAL A 88 5.72 -2.72 -2.54
N LEU A 89 6.02 -2.91 -3.83
CA LEU A 89 6.33 -1.82 -4.75
C LEU A 89 5.11 -0.92 -4.99
N PHE A 90 3.94 -1.50 -5.26
CA PHE A 90 2.72 -0.76 -5.56
C PHE A 90 2.17 -0.06 -4.32
N ASN A 91 2.29 -0.65 -3.13
CA ASN A 91 1.99 0.00 -1.86
C ASN A 91 2.89 1.23 -1.62
N LEU A 92 4.19 1.10 -1.88
CA LEU A 92 5.13 2.23 -1.80
C LEU A 92 4.77 3.36 -2.77
N ILE A 93 4.42 3.02 -4.01
CA ILE A 93 3.97 3.99 -5.02
C ILE A 93 2.70 4.72 -4.54
N GLY A 94 1.70 3.97 -4.05
CA GLY A 94 0.47 4.53 -3.50
C GLY A 94 0.72 5.51 -2.36
N ALA A 95 1.58 5.15 -1.41
CA ALA A 95 1.89 6.01 -0.27
C ALA A 95 2.61 7.30 -0.69
N CYS A 96 3.58 7.20 -1.60
CA CYS A 96 4.28 8.37 -2.15
C CYS A 96 3.31 9.29 -2.91
N ALA A 97 2.42 8.72 -3.73
CA ALA A 97 1.38 9.48 -4.42
C ALA A 97 0.46 10.21 -3.43
N GLY A 98 -0.01 9.52 -2.39
CA GLY A 98 -0.79 10.09 -1.31
C GLY A 98 -0.12 11.25 -0.59
N ALA A 99 1.17 11.09 -0.24
CA ALA A 99 1.96 12.15 0.39
C ALA A 99 2.09 13.39 -0.50
N LEU A 100 2.34 13.20 -1.80
CA LEU A 100 2.46 14.29 -2.76
C LEU A 100 1.13 15.03 -2.95
N LEU A 101 0.01 14.30 -3.05
CA LEU A 101 -1.33 14.88 -3.15
C LEU A 101 -1.65 15.75 -1.92
N PHE A 102 -1.38 15.26 -0.72
CA PHE A 102 -1.61 16.02 0.52
C PHE A 102 -0.67 17.21 0.65
N ARG A 103 0.58 17.09 0.22
CA ARG A 103 1.51 18.23 0.15
C ARG A 103 0.99 19.32 -0.77
N ALA A 104 0.53 18.94 -1.97
CA ALA A 104 -0.04 19.88 -2.93
C ALA A 104 -1.30 20.55 -2.35
N PHE A 105 -2.22 19.77 -1.78
CA PHE A 105 -3.43 20.30 -1.14
C PHE A 105 -3.12 21.30 -0.02
N ARG A 106 -2.15 21.02 0.85
CA ARG A 106 -1.70 21.97 1.90
C ARG A 106 -1.13 23.25 1.31
N ALA A 107 -0.33 23.16 0.24
CA ALA A 107 0.22 24.32 -0.44
C ALA A 107 -0.89 25.20 -1.06
N PHE A 108 -1.89 24.59 -1.70
CA PHE A 108 -3.05 25.29 -2.24
C PHE A 108 -3.87 25.97 -1.14
N LYS A 109 -4.15 25.28 -0.03
CA LYS A 109 -4.90 25.86 1.10
C LYS A 109 -4.18 27.06 1.69
N LYS A 110 -2.87 26.93 1.96
CA LYS A 110 -2.06 28.04 2.49
C LYS A 110 -2.08 29.26 1.57
N LYS A 111 -2.02 29.07 0.24
CA LYS A 111 -2.09 30.17 -0.73
C LYS A 111 -3.44 30.88 -0.68
N LYS A 112 -4.53 30.15 -0.51
CA LYS A 112 -5.89 30.71 -0.40
C LYS A 112 -6.09 31.49 0.90
N ASP A 113 -5.54 31.01 2.02
CA ASP A 113 -5.67 31.69 3.32
C ASP A 113 -4.87 33.00 3.40
N LEU A 114 -3.93 33.22 2.47
CA LEU A 114 -3.11 34.44 2.35
C LEU A 114 -3.71 35.50 1.40
N GLN A 115 -4.77 35.17 0.67
CA GLN A 115 -5.49 36.06 -0.26
C GLN A 115 -6.76 36.60 0.39
#